data_AF-A0A8C8RIR4-F1
#
_entry.id   AF-A0A8C8RIR4-F1
#
_cell.length_a   1.000
_cell.length_b   1.000
_cell.length_c   1.000
_cell.angle_alpha   90.00
_cell.angle_beta   90.00
_cell.angle_gamma   90.00
#
_symmetry.space_group_name_H-M   'P 1'
#
loop_
_entity.id
_entity.type
_entity.pdbx_description
1 polymer ?
#
loop_
_entity_poly.entity_id
_entity_poly.type
_entity_poly.pdbx_seq_one_letter_code
_entity_poly.pdbx_strand_id
1 'polypeptide(L)'
;MKLKGKSNKLLNKNSKKSFCGELKKVVEASDIVLQVLDARDPLGCRCPQVEQIITQSGGNKKLLLVLNKIDLVPRENLEKWLHYLKNEFPTVAFKSSMQLKDRSMQEKKHPKESARVDLSRGSMCFGRECLLKLLQEYCRSQDKAIQVGVIGFPNVGKSSIINSLKEVRACDVGPVRGITKCMQAIHIDKQIRMLDSPSIIAAPSNSALALALRSTTDIEDSGKLVDAVNAIVKHCSKQQIMLYYNLPDFRNSVEFLTLLAQKRGMLKKGGVPDTESAAKLLLYDWTGAKVSYHSLLPASRNLSPHLTKEVVVEMQQGFNLKDLEKDNMDTIKAVKYPNLASSIIFQSSGLTNGTVEENELAEETLELENIETNEEADDSTEDDQDSNEEEEVVEENIQTSRKTNPAKLNMDESLEEQTAGEQPPTLSFNLDETTDQDDAYDFNTDYV
;
A
#
# COMPACT_ATOMS: atom_id res chain seq x y z
N MET A 1 -54.96 7.98 -8.45
CA MET A 1 -53.85 7.09 -8.06
C MET A 1 -52.76 7.17 -9.12
N LYS A 2 -51.65 7.86 -8.87
CA LYS A 2 -50.43 7.78 -9.69
C LYS A 2 -49.27 7.42 -8.77
N LEU A 3 -48.81 6.17 -8.89
CA LEU A 3 -47.63 5.65 -8.21
C LEU A 3 -46.40 6.38 -8.75
N LYS A 4 -45.78 7.24 -7.93
CA LYS A 4 -44.44 7.75 -8.18
C LYS A 4 -43.45 6.60 -7.96
N GLY A 5 -42.83 6.14 -9.05
CA GLY A 5 -41.71 5.21 -9.00
C GLY A 5 -40.57 5.82 -8.20
N LYS A 6 -40.24 5.21 -7.06
CA LYS A 6 -38.97 5.44 -6.36
C LYS A 6 -37.87 4.84 -7.23
N SER A 7 -37.17 5.68 -7.99
CA SER A 7 -35.86 5.31 -8.53
C SER A 7 -34.90 5.18 -7.35
N ASN A 8 -34.59 3.94 -6.98
CA ASN A 8 -33.52 3.61 -6.05
C ASN A 8 -32.20 4.06 -6.70
N LYS A 9 -31.73 5.26 -6.35
CA LYS A 9 -30.33 5.66 -6.55
C LYS A 9 -29.45 4.68 -5.76
N LEU A 10 -29.00 3.62 -6.42
CA LEU A 10 -27.83 2.86 -5.99
C LEU A 10 -26.64 3.82 -6.16
N LEU A 11 -26.40 4.64 -5.14
CA LEU A 11 -25.23 5.52 -5.07
C LEU A 11 -23.99 4.67 -5.35
N ASN A 12 -23.22 5.06 -6.35
CA ASN A 12 -22.01 4.36 -6.75
C ASN A 12 -21.02 4.40 -5.56
N LYS A 13 -21.05 3.35 -4.73
CA LYS A 13 -20.29 3.20 -3.47
C LYS A 13 -18.76 3.21 -3.67
N ASN A 14 -18.29 3.28 -4.92
CA ASN A 14 -16.88 3.36 -5.30
C ASN A 14 -16.45 4.78 -5.73
N SER A 15 -17.32 5.79 -5.67
CA SER A 15 -16.93 7.16 -6.05
C SER A 15 -15.99 7.80 -5.03
N LYS A 16 -14.98 8.55 -5.50
CA LYS A 16 -14.06 9.35 -4.65
C LYS A 16 -14.83 10.20 -3.61
N LYS A 17 -16.01 10.72 -3.99
CA LYS A 17 -16.94 11.47 -3.12
C LYS A 17 -17.41 10.64 -1.91
N SER A 18 -17.72 9.36 -2.10
CA SER A 18 -18.14 8.46 -1.02
C SER A 18 -17.04 8.25 0.01
N PHE A 19 -15.77 8.19 -0.40
CA PHE A 19 -14.63 8.03 0.50
C PHE A 19 -14.41 9.26 1.39
N CYS A 20 -14.46 10.46 0.81
CA CYS A 20 -14.33 11.72 1.56
C CYS A 20 -15.49 11.89 2.56
N GLY A 21 -16.71 11.52 2.18
CA GLY A 21 -17.87 11.54 3.08
C GLY A 21 -17.72 10.58 4.27
N GLU A 22 -17.21 9.36 4.04
CA GLU A 22 -16.93 8.40 5.12
C GLU A 22 -15.80 8.87 6.05
N LEU A 23 -14.74 9.49 5.50
CA LEU A 23 -13.67 10.05 6.32
C LEU A 23 -14.19 11.17 7.25
N LYS A 24 -15.04 12.07 6.75
CA LYS A 24 -15.65 13.14 7.57
C LYS A 24 -16.48 12.57 8.71
N LYS A 25 -17.30 11.54 8.45
CA LYS A 25 -18.08 10.85 9.49
C LYS A 25 -17.19 10.29 10.60
N VAL A 26 -16.04 9.71 10.25
CA VAL A 26 -15.07 9.21 11.25
C VAL A 26 -14.56 10.34 12.12
N VAL A 27 -14.12 11.45 11.50
CA VAL A 27 -13.59 12.61 12.23
C VAL A 27 -14.64 13.21 13.16
N GLU A 28 -15.88 13.35 12.70
CA GLU A 28 -17.00 13.88 13.49
C GLU A 28 -17.35 12.98 14.68
N ALA A 29 -17.39 11.67 14.48
CA ALA A 29 -17.71 10.70 15.54
C ALA A 29 -16.59 10.52 16.57
N SER A 30 -15.34 10.86 16.24
CA SER A 30 -14.18 10.60 17.10
C SER A 30 -13.97 11.66 18.19
N ASP A 31 -13.63 11.23 19.40
CA ASP A 31 -13.07 12.10 20.45
C ASP A 31 -11.57 12.34 20.24
N ILE A 32 -10.85 11.29 19.78
CA ILE A 32 -9.43 11.35 19.44
C ILE A 32 -9.25 10.86 18.00
N VAL A 33 -8.43 11.54 17.23
CA VAL A 33 -8.05 11.11 15.88
C VAL A 33 -6.57 10.73 15.89
N LEU A 34 -6.27 9.49 15.49
CA LEU A 34 -4.94 8.99 15.24
C LEU A 34 -4.62 9.16 13.75
N GLN A 35 -3.66 10.01 13.42
CA GLN A 35 -3.13 10.12 12.07
C GLN A 35 -1.90 9.23 11.92
N VAL A 36 -2.06 8.19 11.10
CA VAL A 36 -1.02 7.19 10.88
C VAL A 36 -0.08 7.65 9.77
N LEU A 37 1.21 7.71 10.09
CA LEU A 37 2.29 8.12 9.20
C LEU A 37 3.22 6.93 8.92
N ASP A 38 3.80 6.87 7.72
CA ASP A 38 4.90 5.94 7.42
C ASP A 38 6.23 6.58 7.85
N ALA A 39 6.99 5.91 8.72
CA ALA A 39 8.25 6.40 9.27
C ALA A 39 9.29 6.76 8.19
N ARG A 40 9.17 6.18 7.00
CA ARG A 40 10.08 6.39 5.88
C ARG A 40 9.92 7.74 5.21
N ASP A 41 8.71 8.32 5.20
CA ASP A 41 8.45 9.68 4.72
C ASP A 41 7.29 10.33 5.50
N PRO A 42 7.53 10.76 6.75
CA PRO A 42 6.46 11.19 7.65
C PRO A 42 5.75 12.45 7.15
N LEU A 43 6.48 13.42 6.60
CA LEU A 43 5.90 14.66 6.07
C LEU A 43 5.02 14.41 4.85
N GLY A 44 5.47 13.56 3.93
CA GLY A 44 4.62 13.18 2.81
C GLY A 44 3.35 12.47 3.26
N CYS A 45 3.38 11.73 4.36
CA CYS A 45 2.18 11.09 4.90
C CYS A 45 1.26 12.02 5.70
N ARG A 46 1.57 13.31 5.80
CA ARG A 46 0.70 14.30 6.47
C ARG A 46 -0.21 15.03 5.50
N CYS A 47 -1.43 15.29 5.96
CA CYS A 47 -2.49 15.94 5.20
C CYS A 47 -2.95 17.20 5.94
N PRO A 48 -2.46 18.38 5.55
CA PRO A 48 -2.78 19.65 6.23
C PRO A 48 -4.29 19.93 6.31
N GLN A 49 -5.03 19.59 5.26
CA GLN A 49 -6.48 19.81 5.19
C GLN A 49 -7.24 19.06 6.28
N VAL A 50 -6.88 17.80 6.52
CA VAL A 50 -7.53 16.99 7.55
C VAL A 50 -7.12 17.47 8.95
N GLU A 51 -5.85 17.83 9.12
CA GLU A 51 -5.36 18.40 10.39
C GLU A 51 -6.08 19.71 10.73
N GLN A 52 -6.29 20.59 9.75
CA GLN A 52 -7.06 21.84 9.88
C GLN A 52 -8.51 21.58 10.31
N ILE A 53 -9.19 20.63 9.68
CA ILE A 53 -10.58 20.30 10.04
C ILE A 53 -10.67 19.84 11.50
N ILE A 54 -9.71 19.02 11.94
CA ILE A 54 -9.68 18.52 13.32
C ILE A 54 -9.38 19.65 14.31
N THR A 55 -8.40 20.52 14.01
CA THR A 55 -8.04 21.63 14.89
C THR A 55 -9.15 22.69 14.97
N GLN A 56 -9.88 22.93 13.87
CA GLN A 56 -10.98 23.89 13.82
C GLN A 56 -12.29 23.35 14.43
N SER A 57 -12.40 22.06 14.72
CA SER A 57 -13.61 21.43 15.28
C SER A 57 -13.91 21.80 16.74
N GLY A 58 -13.20 22.78 17.32
CA GLY A 58 -13.56 23.42 18.60
C GLY A 58 -13.11 22.70 19.87
N GLY A 59 -11.83 22.31 19.97
CA GLY A 59 -11.15 21.87 21.20
C GLY A 59 -11.59 20.55 21.85
N ASN A 60 -12.74 20.03 21.44
CA ASN A 60 -13.30 18.77 21.92
C ASN A 60 -12.60 17.54 21.31
N LYS A 61 -11.77 17.72 20.29
CA LYS A 61 -11.08 16.63 19.58
C LYS A 61 -9.58 16.77 19.75
N LYS A 62 -8.89 15.65 20.01
CA LYS A 62 -7.43 15.60 20.08
C LYS A 62 -6.85 14.89 18.87
N LEU A 63 -5.75 15.39 18.34
CA LEU A 63 -5.00 14.76 17.25
C LEU A 63 -3.70 14.17 17.78
N LEU A 64 -3.46 12.90 17.50
CA LEU A 64 -2.23 12.18 17.82
C LEU A 64 -1.61 11.63 16.54
N LEU A 65 -0.29 11.70 16.44
CA LEU A 65 0.44 11.09 15.34
C LEU A 65 0.90 9.68 15.73
N VAL A 66 0.75 8.72 14.83
CA VAL A 66 1.30 7.38 14.99
C VAL A 66 2.30 7.13 13.87
N LEU A 67 3.58 7.14 14.21
CA LEU A 67 4.67 6.89 13.29
C LEU A 67 4.87 5.37 13.16
N ASN A 68 4.30 4.78 12.11
CA ASN A 68 4.30 3.34 11.88
C ASN A 68 5.47 2.90 10.99
N LYS A 69 5.73 1.58 10.95
CA LYS A 69 6.84 0.95 10.18
C LYS A 69 8.22 1.44 10.62
N ILE A 70 8.38 1.71 11.92
CA ILE A 70 9.64 2.21 12.50
C ILE A 70 10.83 1.26 12.25
N ASP A 71 10.56 -0.02 12.01
CA ASP A 71 11.56 -1.03 11.70
C ASP A 71 12.15 -0.96 10.29
N LEU A 72 11.63 -0.07 9.43
CA LEU A 72 12.12 0.15 8.07
C LEU A 72 13.05 1.38 7.94
N VAL A 73 13.29 2.10 9.03
CA VAL A 73 14.15 3.29 9.04
C VAL A 73 15.32 3.12 10.00
N PRO A 74 16.48 3.71 9.73
CA PRO A 74 17.58 3.70 10.69
C PRO A 74 17.16 4.36 12.02
N ARG A 75 17.66 3.82 13.13
CA ARG A 75 17.35 4.30 14.49
C ARG A 75 17.57 5.81 14.65
N GLU A 76 18.73 6.30 14.22
CA GLU A 76 19.09 7.71 14.34
C GLU A 76 18.12 8.62 13.57
N ASN A 77 17.64 8.16 12.42
CA ASN A 77 16.66 8.91 11.63
C ASN A 77 15.30 8.95 12.34
N LEU A 78 14.87 7.83 12.92
CA LEU A 78 13.64 7.75 13.70
C LEU A 78 13.64 8.70 14.90
N GLU A 79 14.73 8.71 15.69
CA GLU A 79 14.89 9.59 16.84
C GLU A 79 14.78 11.08 16.43
N LYS A 80 15.39 11.46 15.29
CA LYS A 80 15.27 12.80 14.72
C LYS A 80 13.84 13.14 14.33
N TRP A 81 13.11 12.22 13.69
CA TRP A 81 11.71 12.43 13.31
C TRP A 81 10.78 12.56 14.51
N LEU A 82 10.95 11.74 15.54
CA LEU A 82 10.16 11.85 16.77
C LEU A 82 10.42 13.20 17.46
N HIS A 83 11.68 13.65 17.51
CA HIS A 83 12.02 14.97 18.05
C HIS A 83 11.46 16.12 17.20
N TYR A 84 11.34 15.95 15.89
CA TYR A 84 10.73 16.94 15.00
C TYR A 84 9.21 17.03 15.23
N LEU A 85 8.51 15.90 15.16
CA LEU A 85 7.05 15.83 15.20
C LEU A 85 6.46 16.14 16.58
N LYS A 86 7.18 15.83 17.67
CA LYS A 86 6.70 16.11 19.03
C LYS A 86 6.44 17.60 19.31
N ASN A 87 7.07 18.49 18.55
CA ASN A 87 6.87 19.93 18.69
C ASN A 87 5.53 20.39 18.10
N GLU A 88 4.87 19.55 17.30
CA GLU A 88 3.58 19.85 16.67
C GLU A 88 2.45 19.06 17.34
N PHE A 89 2.62 17.75 17.45
CA PHE A 89 1.60 16.86 18.01
C PHE A 89 2.23 15.73 18.83
N PRO A 90 1.56 15.21 19.86
CA PRO A 90 2.04 14.03 20.56
C PRO A 90 2.15 12.86 19.56
N THR A 91 3.32 12.24 19.53
CA THR A 91 3.69 11.26 18.50
C THR A 91 4.11 9.95 19.14
N VAL A 92 3.52 8.83 18.71
CA VAL A 92 3.85 7.48 19.16
C VAL A 92 4.65 6.74 18.08
N ALA A 93 5.76 6.12 18.46
CA ALA A 93 6.50 5.21 17.59
C ALA A 93 5.84 3.82 17.60
N PHE A 94 5.57 3.25 16.43
CA PHE A 94 4.81 2.00 16.32
C PHE A 94 5.38 1.05 15.27
N LYS A 95 5.45 -0.24 15.61
CA LYS A 95 5.64 -1.33 14.65
C LYS A 95 4.42 -2.23 14.68
N SER A 96 3.63 -2.17 13.62
CA SER A 96 2.50 -3.09 13.44
C SER A 96 3.02 -4.47 13.09
N SER A 97 2.64 -5.46 13.90
CA SER A 97 2.82 -6.87 13.59
C SER A 97 1.63 -7.64 14.13
N MET A 98 1.14 -8.61 13.36
CA MET A 98 0.08 -9.50 13.82
C MET A 98 0.74 -10.71 14.46
N GLN A 99 0.80 -10.73 15.79
CA GLN A 99 0.93 -11.97 16.52
C GLN A 99 -0.44 -12.63 16.51
N LEU A 100 -0.66 -13.55 15.57
CA LEU A 100 -1.78 -14.46 15.71
C LEU A 100 -1.54 -15.24 17.01
N LYS A 101 -2.35 -14.98 18.04
CA LYS A 101 -2.49 -15.92 19.15
C LYS A 101 -3.17 -17.15 18.58
N ASP A 102 -2.37 -18.07 18.03
CA ASP A 102 -2.87 -19.36 17.56
C ASP A 102 -3.50 -20.08 18.74
N ARG A 103 -4.85 -20.05 18.81
CA ARG A 103 -5.62 -20.97 19.64
C ARG A 103 -6.02 -22.24 18.88
N SER A 104 -5.53 -22.43 17.64
CA SER A 104 -5.95 -23.56 16.79
C SER A 104 -4.97 -23.93 15.67
N MET A 105 -3.66 -23.99 15.93
CA MET A 105 -2.74 -24.71 15.03
C MET A 105 -2.09 -25.87 15.75
N GLN A 106 -2.66 -27.06 15.55
CA GLN A 106 -1.89 -28.29 15.57
C GLN A 106 -0.77 -28.15 14.54
N GLU A 107 0.46 -28.38 15.00
CA GLU A 107 1.68 -28.39 14.19
C GLU A 107 1.53 -29.34 12.99
N LYS A 108 1.19 -28.80 11.81
CA LYS A 108 1.50 -29.49 10.55
C LYS A 108 2.93 -29.14 10.18
N LYS A 109 3.87 -29.97 10.65
CA LYS A 109 5.25 -30.06 10.18
C LYS A 109 5.23 -30.24 8.66
N HIS A 110 5.67 -29.24 7.90
CA HIS A 110 6.43 -29.32 6.64
C HIS A 110 6.59 -27.90 6.05
N PRO A 111 7.76 -27.24 6.15
CA PRO A 111 8.09 -26.13 5.27
C PRO A 111 8.81 -26.67 4.03
N LYS A 112 8.22 -26.44 2.84
CA LYS A 112 8.91 -26.59 1.56
C LYS A 112 9.86 -25.40 1.38
N GLU A 113 11.12 -25.69 1.08
CA GLU A 113 12.18 -24.72 0.78
C GLU A 113 11.90 -23.94 -0.50
N SER A 114 11.33 -22.74 -0.41
CA SER A 114 11.46 -21.71 -1.46
C SER A 114 10.97 -20.34 -0.96
N ALA A 115 11.71 -19.76 0.00
CA ALA A 115 11.80 -18.31 0.25
C ALA A 115 12.58 -18.11 1.57
N ARG A 116 13.91 -17.98 1.50
CA ARG A 116 14.68 -17.39 2.60
C ARG A 116 14.40 -15.89 2.64
N VAL A 117 13.17 -15.51 2.99
CA VAL A 117 12.86 -14.17 3.48
C VAL A 117 13.10 -14.22 4.98
N ASP A 118 13.93 -13.31 5.44
CA ASP A 118 14.45 -13.20 6.80
C ASP A 118 13.30 -13.10 7.84
N LEU A 119 12.81 -14.25 8.31
CA LEU A 119 11.75 -14.39 9.32
C LEU A 119 12.14 -13.78 10.69
N SER A 120 13.41 -13.40 10.85
CA SER A 120 13.97 -12.88 12.11
C SER A 120 13.56 -11.43 12.44
N ARG A 121 12.93 -10.71 11.50
CA ARG A 121 12.40 -9.35 11.67
C ARG A 121 10.90 -9.29 11.98
N GLY A 122 10.16 -10.38 11.77
CA GLY A 122 8.70 -10.38 11.80
C GLY A 122 8.15 -11.31 12.86
N SER A 123 7.86 -10.77 14.05
CA SER A 123 6.89 -11.41 14.94
C SER A 123 6.36 -10.48 16.01
N MET A 124 7.12 -9.48 16.47
CA MET A 124 6.70 -8.66 17.61
C MET A 124 6.14 -7.30 17.18
N CYS A 125 4.99 -6.95 17.77
CA CYS A 125 4.42 -5.62 17.75
C CYS A 125 5.15 -4.75 18.79
N PHE A 126 5.45 -3.51 18.46
CA PHE A 126 6.05 -2.56 19.40
C PHE A 126 5.26 -1.24 19.39
N GLY A 127 5.21 -0.56 20.54
CA GLY A 127 4.47 0.70 20.72
C GLY A 127 2.98 0.52 21.05
N ARG A 128 2.49 -0.72 21.12
CA ARG A 128 1.10 -1.06 21.51
C ARG A 128 0.80 -0.60 22.93
N GLU A 129 1.65 -0.98 23.87
CA GLU A 129 1.47 -0.68 25.29
C GLU A 129 1.52 0.83 25.53
N CYS A 130 2.44 1.53 24.84
CA CYS A 130 2.56 2.99 24.84
C CYS A 130 1.24 3.66 24.36
N LEU A 131 0.73 3.26 23.19
CA LEU A 131 -0.49 3.83 22.64
C LEU A 131 -1.73 3.53 23.51
N LEU A 132 -1.87 2.29 24.02
CA LEU A 132 -3.00 1.92 24.88
C LEU A 132 -2.96 2.67 26.21
N LYS A 133 -1.78 2.80 26.83
CA LYS A 133 -1.61 3.56 28.07
C LYS A 133 -2.03 5.02 27.87
N LEU A 134 -1.57 5.66 26.80
CA LEU A 134 -1.91 7.04 26.47
C LEU A 134 -3.43 7.23 26.29
N LEU A 135 -4.08 6.32 25.55
CA LEU A 135 -5.54 6.37 25.33
C LEU A 135 -6.33 6.09 26.62
N GLN A 136 -5.86 5.18 27.47
CA GLN A 136 -6.48 4.88 28.77
C GLN A 136 -6.35 6.05 29.76
N GLU A 137 -5.22 6.73 29.80
CA GLU A 137 -5.03 7.94 30.61
C GLU A 137 -6.00 9.04 30.19
N TYR A 138 -6.15 9.27 28.87
CA TYR A 138 -7.14 10.22 28.36
C TYR A 138 -8.57 9.80 28.71
N CYS A 139 -8.91 8.51 28.56
CA CYS A 139 -10.22 7.97 28.94
C CYS A 139 -10.54 8.22 30.43
N ARG A 140 -9.58 8.01 31.33
CA ARG A 140 -9.72 8.31 32.77
C ARG A 140 -9.95 9.80 33.03
N SER A 141 -9.30 10.68 32.26
CA SER A 141 -9.48 12.14 32.40
C SER A 141 -10.88 12.62 32.02
N GLN A 142 -11.55 11.93 31.10
CA GLN A 142 -12.86 12.31 30.57
C GLN A 142 -14.03 11.55 31.23
N ASP A 143 -13.73 10.56 32.09
CA ASP A 143 -14.70 9.68 32.77
C ASP A 143 -15.79 9.07 31.85
N LYS A 144 -15.44 8.83 30.58
CA LYS A 144 -16.35 8.26 29.58
C LYS A 144 -15.61 7.34 28.63
N ALA A 145 -16.36 6.42 28.00
CA ALA A 145 -15.82 5.64 26.89
C ALA A 145 -15.51 6.57 25.71
N ILE A 146 -14.37 6.35 25.07
CA ILE A 146 -13.85 7.20 23.99
C ILE A 146 -13.95 6.51 22.64
N GLN A 147 -14.21 7.31 21.60
CA GLN A 147 -14.13 6.89 20.21
C GLN A 147 -12.84 7.42 19.59
N VAL A 148 -12.07 6.52 18.98
CA VAL A 148 -10.74 6.82 18.43
C VAL A 148 -10.75 6.55 16.94
N GLY A 149 -10.74 7.60 16.11
CA GLY A 149 -10.69 7.49 14.66
C GLY A 149 -9.27 7.26 14.17
N VAL A 150 -9.06 6.34 13.23
CA VAL A 150 -7.74 6.06 12.65
C VAL A 150 -7.74 6.51 11.19
N ILE A 151 -6.98 7.55 10.87
CA ILE A 151 -6.91 8.18 9.54
C ILE A 151 -5.49 8.13 8.96
N GLY A 152 -5.37 8.38 7.66
CA GLY A 152 -4.09 8.42 6.95
C GLY A 152 -4.17 7.94 5.50
N PHE A 153 -3.09 8.16 4.76
CA PHE A 153 -2.97 7.75 3.36
C PHE A 153 -3.01 6.21 3.19
N PRO A 154 -3.13 5.68 1.96
CA PRO A 154 -3.05 4.25 1.67
C PRO A 154 -1.73 3.65 2.15
N ASN A 155 -1.74 2.36 2.49
CA ASN A 155 -0.56 1.55 2.82
C ASN A 155 0.32 2.04 3.99
N VAL A 156 -0.06 3.08 4.74
CA VAL A 156 0.62 3.49 5.99
C VAL A 156 0.41 2.50 7.14
N GLY A 157 -0.59 1.63 7.04
CA GLY A 157 -0.87 0.55 8.01
C GLY A 157 -1.96 0.85 9.04
N LYS A 158 -2.97 1.65 8.70
CA LYS A 158 -4.13 1.97 9.57
C LYS A 158 -4.80 0.72 10.16
N SER A 159 -5.33 -0.13 9.29
CA SER A 159 -6.02 -1.38 9.67
C SER A 159 -5.06 -2.38 10.35
N SER A 160 -3.77 -2.34 10.00
CA SER A 160 -2.74 -3.17 10.66
C SER A 160 -2.51 -2.76 12.11
N ILE A 161 -2.51 -1.46 12.43
CA ILE A 161 -2.41 -0.96 13.81
C ILE A 161 -3.59 -1.46 14.63
N ILE A 162 -4.82 -1.34 14.09
CA ILE A 162 -6.04 -1.79 14.77
C ILE A 162 -5.95 -3.29 15.07
N ASN A 163 -5.56 -4.10 14.10
CA ASN A 163 -5.36 -5.54 14.28
C ASN A 163 -4.26 -5.86 15.31
N SER A 164 -3.16 -5.12 15.31
CA SER A 164 -2.08 -5.27 16.30
C SER A 164 -2.54 -4.91 17.72
N LEU A 165 -3.34 -3.85 17.87
CA LEU A 165 -3.88 -3.46 19.17
C LEU A 165 -4.91 -4.47 19.70
N LYS A 166 -5.76 -4.98 18.79
CA LYS A 166 -6.78 -5.99 19.11
C LYS A 166 -6.21 -7.40 19.31
N GLU A 167 -5.00 -7.66 18.79
CA GLU A 167 -4.34 -8.98 18.73
C GLU A 167 -5.12 -10.05 17.95
N VAL A 168 -6.07 -9.62 17.11
CA VAL A 168 -6.91 -10.48 16.27
C VAL A 168 -7.10 -9.80 14.92
N ARG A 169 -7.27 -10.58 13.85
CA ARG A 169 -7.62 -10.08 12.53
C ARG A 169 -9.07 -9.56 12.51
N ALA A 170 -9.26 -8.29 12.86
CA ALA A 170 -10.56 -7.61 12.86
C ALA A 170 -10.83 -6.88 11.53
N CYS A 171 -9.82 -6.19 11.00
CA CYS A 171 -9.86 -5.55 9.69
C CYS A 171 -9.17 -6.40 8.63
N ASP A 172 -9.60 -6.28 7.38
CA ASP A 172 -8.85 -6.76 6.24
C ASP A 172 -7.60 -5.91 5.99
N VAL A 173 -6.49 -6.58 5.74
CA VAL A 173 -5.18 -5.97 5.52
C VAL A 173 -4.54 -6.59 4.29
N GLY A 174 -3.85 -5.76 3.53
CA GLY A 174 -3.13 -6.20 2.34
C GLY A 174 -2.32 -5.05 1.75
N PRO A 175 -1.43 -5.37 0.79
CA PRO A 175 -0.63 -4.38 0.07
C PRO A 175 -1.43 -3.63 -0.99
N VAL A 176 -2.57 -4.18 -1.40
CA VAL A 176 -3.51 -3.56 -2.35
C VAL A 176 -4.13 -2.32 -1.70
N ARG A 177 -4.21 -1.23 -2.46
CA ARG A 177 -4.72 0.05 -1.97
C ARG A 177 -6.26 0.00 -1.94
N GLY A 178 -6.87 0.78 -1.04
CA GLY A 178 -8.34 0.93 -1.02
C GLY A 178 -9.16 -0.28 -0.52
N ILE A 179 -8.54 -1.20 0.23
CA ILE A 179 -9.25 -2.34 0.86
C ILE A 179 -10.37 -1.84 1.78
N THR A 180 -10.05 -0.91 2.69
CA THR A 180 -11.03 -0.30 3.58
C THR A 180 -11.80 0.79 2.82
N LYS A 181 -13.08 0.50 2.51
CA LYS A 181 -13.97 1.42 1.76
C LYS A 181 -14.99 2.16 2.62
N CYS A 182 -15.34 1.62 3.77
CA CYS A 182 -16.36 2.17 4.67
C CYS A 182 -15.81 2.23 6.08
N MET A 183 -16.36 3.16 6.89
CA MET A 183 -16.04 3.20 8.31
C MET A 183 -16.43 1.89 9.00
N GLN A 184 -15.53 1.35 9.83
CA GLN A 184 -15.78 0.16 10.65
C GLN A 184 -15.46 0.44 12.11
N ALA A 185 -16.36 0.06 13.02
CA ALA A 185 -16.18 0.26 14.45
C ALA A 185 -15.73 -1.04 15.14
N ILE A 186 -14.60 -0.99 15.82
CA ILE A 186 -13.96 -2.14 16.47
C ILE A 186 -13.70 -1.82 17.93
N HIS A 187 -14.24 -2.64 18.84
CA HIS A 187 -13.99 -2.50 20.27
C HIS A 187 -12.61 -3.08 20.60
N ILE A 188 -11.68 -2.25 21.04
CA ILE A 188 -10.36 -2.70 21.52
C ILE A 188 -10.49 -3.14 22.97
N ASP A 189 -11.11 -2.30 23.79
CA ASP A 189 -11.38 -2.52 25.21
C ASP A 189 -12.82 -2.09 25.55
N LYS A 190 -13.29 -2.31 26.78
CA LYS A 190 -14.63 -1.90 27.26
C LYS A 190 -14.87 -0.39 27.09
N GLN A 191 -13.83 0.41 27.28
CA GLN A 191 -13.91 1.88 27.23
C GLN A 191 -13.35 2.50 25.94
N ILE A 192 -12.71 1.71 25.06
CA ILE A 192 -12.05 2.23 23.86
C ILE A 192 -12.61 1.55 22.61
N ARG A 193 -13.24 2.34 21.74
CA ARG A 193 -13.71 1.93 20.43
C ARG A 193 -12.89 2.62 19.34
N MET A 194 -12.29 1.83 18.46
CA MET A 194 -11.57 2.35 17.29
C MET A 194 -12.49 2.39 16.07
N LEU A 195 -12.36 3.45 15.27
CA LEU A 195 -13.05 3.62 14.00
C LEU A 195 -12.00 3.53 12.89
N ASP A 196 -11.99 2.41 12.15
CA ASP A 196 -11.15 2.29 10.95
C ASP A 196 -11.78 3.12 9.84
N SER A 197 -10.97 3.95 9.18
CA SER A 197 -11.44 4.84 8.12
C SER A 197 -10.91 4.40 6.75
N PRO A 198 -11.65 4.72 5.68
CA PRO A 198 -11.04 4.69 4.35
C PRO A 198 -9.79 5.57 4.28
N SER A 199 -8.91 5.26 3.33
CA SER A 199 -7.69 6.04 3.14
C SER A 199 -7.98 7.44 2.62
N ILE A 200 -7.19 8.42 3.06
CA ILE A 200 -7.20 9.77 2.49
C ILE A 200 -6.82 9.68 1.02
N ILE A 201 -7.59 10.34 0.15
CA ILE A 201 -7.31 10.45 -1.28
C ILE A 201 -6.39 11.65 -1.49
N ALA A 202 -5.23 11.43 -2.11
CA ALA A 202 -4.33 12.52 -2.47
C ALA A 202 -4.93 13.33 -3.63
N ALA A 203 -4.86 14.66 -3.54
CA ALA A 203 -5.31 15.57 -4.58
C ALA A 203 -4.42 15.43 -5.84
N PRO A 204 -4.98 15.58 -7.05
CA PRO A 204 -4.22 15.46 -8.30
C PRO A 204 -3.18 16.58 -8.48
N SER A 205 -3.33 17.71 -7.78
CA SER A 205 -2.39 18.84 -7.78
C SER A 205 -1.05 18.55 -7.08
N ASN A 206 -0.92 17.40 -6.43
CA ASN A 206 0.33 17.01 -5.78
C ASN A 206 1.41 16.61 -6.79
N SER A 207 2.67 16.59 -6.33
CA SER A 207 3.79 16.10 -7.13
C SER A 207 3.61 14.63 -7.57
N ALA A 208 4.19 14.28 -8.72
CA ALA A 208 4.19 12.90 -9.23
C ALA A 208 4.73 11.88 -8.22
N LEU A 209 5.71 12.27 -7.39
CA LEU A 209 6.26 11.43 -6.32
C LEU A 209 5.22 11.14 -5.23
N ALA A 210 4.49 12.16 -4.79
CA ALA A 210 3.45 12.00 -3.79
C ALA A 210 2.32 11.10 -4.32
N LEU A 211 1.89 11.31 -5.57
CA LEU A 211 0.88 10.49 -6.22
C LEU A 211 1.34 9.03 -6.39
N ALA A 212 2.59 8.79 -6.77
CA ALA A 212 3.16 7.45 -6.92
C ALA A 212 3.06 6.63 -5.61
N LEU A 213 3.44 7.24 -4.49
CA LEU A 213 3.51 6.57 -3.20
C LEU A 213 2.15 6.51 -2.48
N ARG A 214 1.22 7.44 -2.77
CA ARG A 214 0.03 7.69 -1.90
C ARG A 214 -1.32 7.64 -2.59
N SER A 215 -1.39 7.60 -3.93
CA SER A 215 -2.69 7.53 -4.61
C SER A 215 -3.40 6.21 -4.34
N THR A 216 -4.73 6.22 -4.22
CA THR A 216 -5.55 5.01 -4.04
C THR A 216 -5.79 4.24 -5.34
N THR A 217 -5.64 4.91 -6.49
CA THR A 217 -5.89 4.31 -7.81
C THR A 217 -4.78 3.35 -8.18
N ASP A 218 -5.16 2.12 -8.56
CA ASP A 218 -4.25 1.25 -9.27
C ASP A 218 -3.85 1.94 -10.56
N ILE A 219 -2.55 2.11 -10.75
CA ILE A 219 -2.01 2.75 -11.95
C ILE A 219 -2.09 1.68 -13.06
N GLU A 220 -3.25 1.59 -13.69
CA GLU A 220 -3.45 0.69 -14.85
C GLU A 220 -2.80 1.26 -16.11
N ASP A 221 -2.64 2.58 -16.16
CA ASP A 221 -1.98 3.28 -17.26
C ASP A 221 -0.45 3.09 -17.20
N SER A 222 0.09 2.47 -18.24
CA SER A 222 1.52 2.23 -18.42
C SER A 222 2.34 3.52 -18.42
N GLY A 223 1.82 4.63 -18.93
CA GLY A 223 2.53 5.92 -18.94
C GLY A 223 2.75 6.44 -17.53
N LYS A 224 1.68 6.49 -16.73
CA LYS A 224 1.71 6.94 -15.34
C LYS A 224 2.58 6.05 -14.45
N LEU A 225 2.69 4.75 -14.75
CA LEU A 225 3.58 3.83 -14.02
C LEU A 225 5.05 4.22 -14.20
N VAL A 226 5.47 4.52 -15.43
CA VAL A 226 6.85 4.92 -15.71
C VAL A 226 7.16 6.27 -15.08
N ASP A 227 6.23 7.23 -15.13
CA ASP A 227 6.40 8.53 -14.50
C ASP A 227 6.51 8.42 -12.97
N ALA A 228 5.72 7.55 -12.35
CA ALA A 228 5.79 7.25 -10.93
C ALA A 228 7.17 6.68 -10.53
N VAL A 229 7.68 5.73 -11.31
CA VAL A 229 9.03 5.18 -11.11
C VAL A 229 10.09 6.27 -11.31
N ASN A 230 9.94 7.10 -12.34
CA ASN A 230 10.86 8.17 -12.63
C ASN A 230 10.96 9.18 -11.48
N ALA A 231 9.81 9.54 -10.90
CA ALA A 231 9.76 10.38 -9.72
C ALA A 231 10.48 9.75 -8.52
N ILE A 232 10.28 8.45 -8.26
CA ILE A 232 10.97 7.74 -7.17
C ILE A 232 12.49 7.74 -7.41
N VAL A 233 12.94 7.29 -8.57
CA VAL A 233 14.37 7.16 -8.89
C VAL A 233 15.08 8.52 -8.82
N LYS A 234 14.43 9.60 -9.26
CA LYS A 234 14.96 10.97 -9.22
C LYS A 234 15.15 11.50 -7.78
N HIS A 235 14.31 11.07 -6.85
CA HIS A 235 14.33 11.52 -5.45
C HIS A 235 15.19 10.65 -4.53
N CYS A 236 15.97 9.72 -5.09
CA CYS A 236 16.80 8.79 -4.34
C CYS A 236 18.25 8.86 -4.76
N SER A 237 19.15 8.42 -3.87
CA SER A 237 20.53 8.19 -4.26
C SER A 237 20.63 7.03 -5.26
N LYS A 238 21.10 7.33 -6.48
CA LYS A 238 21.33 6.36 -7.55
C LYS A 238 22.19 5.18 -7.07
N GLN A 239 23.28 5.47 -6.36
CA GLN A 239 24.22 4.46 -5.85
C GLN A 239 23.55 3.47 -4.89
N GLN A 240 22.66 3.96 -4.01
CA GLN A 240 21.98 3.11 -3.04
C GLN A 240 20.89 2.26 -3.68
N ILE A 241 20.17 2.80 -4.67
CA ILE A 241 19.22 2.02 -5.48
C ILE A 241 19.95 0.90 -6.22
N MET A 242 21.07 1.22 -6.88
CA MET A 242 21.91 0.24 -7.56
C MET A 242 22.35 -0.85 -6.61
N LEU A 243 22.85 -0.51 -5.43
CA LEU A 243 23.27 -1.49 -4.43
C LEU A 243 22.12 -2.36 -3.93
N TYR A 244 20.97 -1.76 -3.59
CA TYR A 244 19.81 -2.48 -3.05
C TYR A 244 19.22 -3.48 -4.04
N TYR A 245 19.01 -3.07 -5.29
CA TYR A 245 18.53 -3.96 -6.34
C TYR A 245 19.67 -4.77 -6.99
N ASN A 246 20.92 -4.48 -6.62
CA ASN A 246 22.16 -5.03 -7.16
C ASN A 246 22.18 -4.92 -8.72
N LEU A 247 21.93 -3.72 -9.22
CA LEU A 247 21.88 -3.40 -10.64
C LEU A 247 23.16 -2.67 -11.08
N PRO A 248 23.57 -2.82 -12.35
CA PRO A 248 24.63 -2.01 -12.92
C PRO A 248 24.20 -0.54 -13.07
N ASP A 249 25.14 0.30 -13.49
CA ASP A 249 24.86 1.72 -13.74
C ASP A 249 23.79 1.89 -14.83
N PHE A 250 22.87 2.83 -14.62
CA PHE A 250 21.77 3.12 -15.53
C PHE A 250 21.64 4.63 -15.77
N ARG A 251 21.22 5.04 -16.96
CA ARG A 251 21.12 6.45 -17.35
C ARG A 251 19.74 7.04 -17.05
N ASN A 252 18.69 6.25 -17.25
CA ASN A 252 17.32 6.70 -17.09
C ASN A 252 16.44 5.62 -16.43
N SER A 253 15.22 6.02 -16.08
CA SER A 253 14.26 5.17 -15.38
C SER A 253 13.79 3.98 -16.21
N VAL A 254 13.78 4.10 -17.55
CA VAL A 254 13.41 3.01 -18.47
C VAL A 254 14.51 1.94 -18.52
N GLU A 255 15.77 2.36 -18.58
CA GLU A 255 16.94 1.47 -18.51
C GLU A 255 17.00 0.78 -17.14
N PHE A 256 16.76 1.52 -16.06
CA PHE A 256 16.62 0.95 -14.73
C PHE A 256 15.56 -0.16 -14.68
N LEU A 257 14.37 0.09 -15.23
CA LEU A 257 13.30 -0.91 -15.29
C LEU A 257 13.66 -2.11 -16.17
N THR A 258 14.35 -1.88 -17.27
CA THR A 258 14.81 -2.94 -18.19
C THR A 258 15.81 -3.87 -17.49
N LEU A 259 16.80 -3.30 -16.81
CA LEU A 259 17.80 -4.04 -16.04
C LEU A 259 17.17 -4.78 -14.85
N LEU A 260 16.21 -4.14 -14.17
CA LEU A 260 15.47 -4.77 -13.09
C LEU A 260 14.64 -5.96 -13.59
N ALA A 261 13.94 -5.79 -14.72
CA ALA A 261 13.15 -6.83 -15.37
C ALA A 261 14.02 -8.04 -15.77
N GLN A 262 15.15 -7.78 -16.44
CA GLN A 262 16.12 -8.82 -16.81
C GLN A 262 16.64 -9.57 -15.59
N LYS A 263 17.06 -8.84 -14.55
CA LYS A 263 17.58 -9.43 -13.33
C LYS A 263 16.55 -10.29 -12.58
N ARG A 264 15.27 -9.93 -12.67
CA ARG A 264 14.16 -10.67 -12.04
C ARG A 264 13.54 -11.71 -12.96
N GLY A 265 14.06 -11.90 -14.17
CA GLY A 265 13.50 -12.84 -15.15
C GLY A 265 12.11 -12.47 -15.66
N MET A 266 11.74 -11.19 -15.57
CA MET A 266 10.45 -10.66 -16.00
C MET A 266 10.53 -10.35 -17.49
N LEU A 267 10.19 -11.32 -18.34
CA LEU A 267 10.26 -11.22 -19.79
C LEU A 267 8.88 -11.42 -20.42
N LYS A 268 8.54 -10.61 -21.42
CA LYS A 268 7.38 -10.80 -22.30
C LYS A 268 7.70 -11.87 -23.36
N LYS A 269 6.67 -12.22 -24.15
CA LYS A 269 6.84 -13.09 -25.32
C LYS A 269 7.94 -12.54 -26.24
N GLY A 270 8.82 -13.41 -26.72
CA GLY A 270 9.97 -13.02 -27.53
C GLY A 270 11.21 -12.56 -26.74
N GLY A 271 11.23 -12.73 -25.41
CA GLY A 271 12.41 -12.44 -24.58
C GLY A 271 12.63 -10.94 -24.29
N VAL A 272 11.65 -10.09 -24.64
CA VAL A 272 11.71 -8.65 -24.38
C VAL A 272 11.47 -8.39 -22.88
N PRO A 273 12.31 -7.63 -22.18
CA PRO A 273 12.11 -7.32 -20.76
C PRO A 273 10.78 -6.61 -20.48
N ASP A 274 10.06 -7.07 -19.46
CA ASP A 274 8.79 -6.51 -19.04
C ASP A 274 8.97 -5.35 -18.05
N THR A 275 9.09 -4.14 -18.60
CA THR A 275 9.26 -2.90 -17.82
C THR A 275 8.03 -2.55 -16.97
N GLU A 276 6.83 -2.92 -17.41
CA GLU A 276 5.58 -2.61 -16.72
C GLU A 276 5.44 -3.44 -15.45
N SER A 277 5.69 -4.75 -15.55
CA SER A 277 5.68 -5.63 -14.39
C SER A 277 6.81 -5.28 -13.42
N ALA A 278 8.00 -4.89 -13.92
CA ALA A 278 9.08 -4.39 -13.09
C ALA A 278 8.71 -3.08 -12.37
N ALA A 279 7.98 -2.17 -13.03
CA ALA A 279 7.49 -0.93 -12.41
C ALA A 279 6.47 -1.21 -11.29
N LYS A 280 5.51 -2.11 -11.54
CA LYS A 280 4.54 -2.56 -10.52
C LYS A 280 5.26 -3.20 -9.32
N LEU A 281 6.25 -4.06 -9.58
CA LEU A 281 7.08 -4.67 -8.53
C LEU A 281 7.82 -3.61 -7.72
N LEU A 282 8.41 -2.59 -8.37
CA LEU A 282 9.08 -1.50 -7.69
C LEU A 282 8.10 -0.75 -6.77
N LEU A 283 6.95 -0.30 -7.29
CA LEU A 283 5.95 0.43 -6.50
C LEU A 283 5.43 -0.41 -5.32
N TYR A 284 5.27 -1.71 -5.51
CA TYR A 284 4.92 -2.65 -4.46
C TYR A 284 6.01 -2.73 -3.38
N ASP A 285 7.27 -2.89 -3.78
CA ASP A 285 8.42 -2.97 -2.87
C ASP A 285 8.58 -1.69 -2.04
N TRP A 286 8.34 -0.52 -2.65
CA TRP A 286 8.41 0.80 -2.02
C TRP A 286 7.22 1.07 -1.08
N THR A 287 5.99 0.73 -1.46
CA THR A 287 4.84 0.96 -0.57
C THR A 287 4.68 -0.13 0.51
N GLY A 288 5.19 -1.33 0.25
CA GLY A 288 5.19 -2.47 1.17
C GLY A 288 6.23 -2.35 2.30
N ALA A 289 6.47 -3.48 2.97
CA ALA A 289 7.35 -3.58 4.15
C ALA A 289 8.76 -4.07 3.83
N LYS A 290 9.21 -3.95 2.57
CA LYS A 290 10.45 -4.59 2.09
C LYS A 290 11.60 -3.60 1.92
N VAL A 291 11.35 -2.45 1.28
CA VAL A 291 12.39 -1.45 1.03
C VAL A 291 12.57 -0.57 2.26
N SER A 292 13.80 -0.58 2.77
CA SER A 292 14.28 0.36 3.77
C SER A 292 14.75 1.62 3.05
N TYR A 293 13.94 2.68 3.12
CA TYR A 293 14.33 4.02 2.71
C TYR A 293 13.93 5.01 3.80
N HIS A 294 14.55 6.18 3.83
CA HIS A 294 14.20 7.19 4.82
C HIS A 294 14.37 8.60 4.28
N SER A 295 13.38 9.44 4.57
CA SER A 295 13.40 10.85 4.24
C SER A 295 14.31 11.62 5.18
N LEU A 296 15.10 12.53 4.62
CA LEU A 296 15.84 13.52 5.41
C LEU A 296 14.89 14.54 6.03
N LEU A 297 15.25 15.05 7.20
CA LEU A 297 14.52 16.14 7.83
C LEU A 297 14.65 17.42 6.98
N PRO A 298 13.60 18.27 6.92
CA PRO A 298 13.72 19.58 6.32
C PRO A 298 14.78 20.42 7.01
N ALA A 299 15.49 21.24 6.22
CA ALA A 299 16.50 22.17 6.75
C ALA A 299 15.88 23.24 7.67
N SER A 300 14.63 23.65 7.41
CA SER A 300 13.89 24.61 8.22
C SER A 300 12.92 23.90 9.17
N ARG A 301 12.99 24.23 10.46
CA ARG A 301 12.06 23.75 11.49
C ARG A 301 10.88 24.72 11.65
N ASN A 302 10.26 25.09 10.54
CA ASN A 302 9.07 25.93 10.60
C ASN A 302 7.88 25.03 10.96
N LEU A 303 7.00 25.54 11.84
CA LEU A 303 5.70 24.94 12.08
C LEU A 303 4.95 24.83 10.74
N SER A 304 4.17 23.76 10.60
CA SER A 304 3.27 23.64 9.46
C SER A 304 2.38 24.89 9.34
N PRO A 305 2.09 25.39 8.13
CA PRO A 305 1.48 26.70 7.92
C PRO A 305 0.09 26.86 8.57
N HIS A 306 -0.56 25.74 8.86
CA HIS A 306 -1.88 25.68 9.49
C HIS A 306 -1.85 25.57 11.02
N LEU A 307 -0.66 25.52 11.64
CA LEU A 307 -0.52 25.37 13.07
C LEU A 307 -0.02 26.66 13.71
N THR A 308 -0.75 27.12 14.71
CA THR A 308 -0.29 28.17 15.63
C THR A 308 0.19 27.55 16.94
N LYS A 309 0.98 28.29 17.72
CA LYS A 309 1.51 27.77 19.00
C LYS A 309 0.39 27.46 19.99
N GLU A 310 -0.70 28.21 19.95
CA GLU A 310 -1.87 28.02 20.80
C GLU A 310 -2.55 26.69 20.50
N VAL A 311 -2.77 26.39 19.21
CA VAL A 311 -3.35 25.11 18.76
C VAL A 311 -2.49 23.92 19.18
N VAL A 312 -1.16 24.06 19.08
CA VAL A 312 -0.23 23.01 19.53
C VAL A 312 -0.37 22.75 21.03
N VAL A 313 -0.39 23.81 21.86
CA VAL A 313 -0.55 23.67 23.32
C VAL A 313 -1.88 23.02 23.66
N GLU A 314 -2.96 23.42 22.99
CA GLU A 314 -4.28 22.82 23.15
C GLU A 314 -4.26 21.32 22.80
N MET A 315 -3.63 20.95 21.69
CA MET A 315 -3.56 19.55 21.24
C MET A 315 -2.71 18.66 22.14
N GLN A 316 -1.70 19.24 22.79
CA GLN A 316 -0.85 18.55 23.76
C GLN A 316 -1.48 18.46 25.16
N GLN A 317 -2.48 19.30 25.46
CA GLN A 317 -3.15 19.31 26.75
C GLN A 317 -3.89 17.98 27.01
N GLY A 318 -3.66 17.42 28.20
CA GLY A 318 -4.28 16.16 28.63
C GLY A 318 -3.41 14.92 28.37
N PHE A 319 -2.22 15.07 27.77
CA PHE A 319 -1.27 13.99 27.56
C PHE A 319 0.02 14.19 28.37
N ASN A 320 0.51 13.13 29.01
CA ASN A 320 1.80 13.18 29.67
C ASN A 320 2.94 12.96 28.66
N LEU A 321 3.45 14.08 28.10
CA LEU A 321 4.50 14.05 27.08
C LEU A 321 5.82 13.44 27.59
N LYS A 322 6.14 13.56 28.88
CA LYS A 322 7.38 13.00 29.45
C LYS A 322 7.32 11.48 29.49
N ASP A 323 6.19 10.93 29.91
CA ASP A 323 5.99 9.48 29.92
C ASP A 323 5.94 8.94 28.49
N LEU A 324 5.29 9.65 27.56
CA LEU A 324 5.28 9.29 26.14
C LEU A 324 6.70 9.25 25.54
N GLU A 325 7.55 10.24 25.85
CA GLU A 325 8.95 10.24 25.41
C GLU A 325 9.73 9.04 25.96
N LYS A 326 9.53 8.71 27.23
CA LYS A 326 10.15 7.53 27.86
C LYS A 326 9.68 6.23 27.20
N ASP A 327 8.38 6.05 27.04
CA ASP A 327 7.79 4.85 26.47
C ASP A 327 8.19 4.68 24.99
N ASN A 328 8.34 5.79 24.25
CA ASN A 328 8.92 5.78 22.90
C ASN A 328 10.39 5.37 22.91
N MET A 329 11.20 5.86 23.86
CA MET A 329 12.61 5.46 23.95
C MET A 329 12.78 3.97 24.26
N ASP A 330 11.91 3.40 25.09
CA ASP A 330 11.92 1.97 25.39
C ASP A 330 11.46 1.14 24.19
N THR A 331 10.46 1.63 23.45
CA THR A 331 10.05 1.07 22.15
C THR A 331 11.21 1.06 21.15
N ILE A 332 11.95 2.17 21.07
CA ILE A 332 13.09 2.29 20.16
C ILE A 332 14.19 1.27 20.51
N LYS A 333 14.52 1.12 21.79
CA LYS A 333 15.55 0.15 22.21
C LYS A 333 15.18 -1.30 21.88
N ALA A 334 13.89 -1.63 21.85
CA ALA A 334 13.41 -2.99 21.64
C ALA A 334 13.37 -3.40 20.15
N VAL A 335 13.32 -2.45 19.24
CA VAL A 335 13.18 -2.70 17.79
C VAL A 335 14.55 -2.95 17.15
N LYS A 336 14.59 -3.91 16.21
CA LYS A 336 15.74 -4.11 15.32
C LYS A 336 15.63 -3.17 14.12
N TYR A 337 16.71 -2.45 13.81
CA TYR A 337 16.74 -1.46 12.74
C TYR A 337 17.69 -1.84 11.60
N PRO A 338 17.43 -1.37 10.36
CA PRO A 338 18.39 -1.45 9.27
C PRO A 338 19.61 -0.54 9.56
N ASN A 339 20.76 -0.97 9.05
CA ASN A 339 21.98 -0.16 9.08
C ASN A 339 21.80 1.09 8.19
N LEU A 340 22.39 2.22 8.60
CA LEU A 340 22.32 3.47 7.85
C LEU A 340 22.81 3.32 6.40
N ALA A 341 23.91 2.57 6.20
CA ALA A 341 24.48 2.31 4.87
C ALA A 341 23.57 1.47 3.95
N SER A 342 22.69 0.65 4.53
CA SER A 342 21.75 -0.21 3.79
C SER A 342 20.42 0.47 3.45
N SER A 343 20.15 1.63 4.06
CA SER A 343 18.90 2.35 3.87
C SER A 343 19.04 3.42 2.79
N ILE A 344 18.10 3.46 1.85
CA ILE A 344 18.10 4.41 0.74
C ILE A 344 17.71 5.79 1.27
N ILE A 345 18.56 6.79 1.02
CA ILE A 345 18.27 8.18 1.33
C ILE A 345 17.25 8.70 0.31
N PHE A 346 16.20 9.31 0.84
CA PHE A 346 15.05 9.78 0.08
C PHE A 346 14.84 11.29 0.30
N GLN A 347 14.60 12.04 -0.77
CA GLN A 347 14.23 13.44 -0.69
C GLN A 347 12.71 13.59 -0.76
N SER A 348 12.09 13.86 0.38
CA SER A 348 10.64 14.04 0.49
C SER A 348 10.13 15.23 -0.34
N SER A 349 8.92 15.10 -0.88
CA SER A 349 8.18 16.19 -1.51
C SER A 349 7.53 17.15 -0.51
N GLY A 350 7.61 16.87 0.79
CA GLY A 350 6.90 17.63 1.84
C GLY A 350 5.46 17.16 2.03
N LEU A 351 4.61 18.03 2.56
CA LEU A 351 3.20 17.73 2.88
C LEU A 351 2.41 17.31 1.63
N THR A 352 1.47 16.37 1.78
CA THR A 352 0.61 15.93 0.67
C THR A 352 -0.81 16.45 0.87
N ASN A 353 -1.33 17.16 -0.13
CA ASN A 353 -2.70 17.67 -0.09
C ASN A 353 -3.70 16.52 -0.26
N GLY A 354 -4.66 16.42 0.65
CA GLY A 354 -5.79 15.49 0.52
C GLY A 354 -6.98 16.16 -0.14
N THR A 355 -7.72 15.42 -0.96
CA THR A 355 -9.03 15.86 -1.46
C THR A 355 -10.05 15.72 -0.32
N VAL A 356 -10.54 16.84 0.21
CA VAL A 356 -11.49 16.84 1.34
C VAL A 356 -12.84 17.47 0.98
N GLU A 357 -12.95 18.14 -0.16
CA GLU A 357 -14.19 18.72 -0.66
C GLU A 357 -14.82 17.92 -1.82
N GLU A 358 -16.15 17.90 -1.88
CA GLU A 358 -16.90 17.17 -2.91
C GLU A 358 -16.81 17.83 -4.30
N ASN A 359 -16.41 19.11 -4.35
CA ASN A 359 -16.36 19.93 -5.56
C ASN A 359 -15.05 19.78 -6.37
N GLU A 360 -13.92 19.51 -5.72
CA GLU A 360 -12.61 19.30 -6.40
C GLU A 360 -12.56 18.01 -7.26
N LEU A 361 -13.62 17.21 -7.22
CA LEU A 361 -13.77 15.98 -8.00
C LEU A 361 -14.57 16.18 -9.30
N ALA A 362 -15.13 17.36 -9.52
CA ALA A 362 -15.97 17.65 -10.68
C ALA A 362 -15.16 17.84 -11.97
N GLU A 363 -13.90 18.29 -11.88
CA GLU A 363 -13.08 18.64 -13.05
C GLU A 363 -12.68 17.42 -13.90
N GLU A 364 -12.49 16.22 -13.32
CA GLU A 364 -12.20 15.00 -14.10
C GLU A 364 -13.42 14.43 -14.84
N THR A 365 -14.65 14.70 -14.37
CA THR A 365 -15.86 14.22 -15.06
C THR A 365 -16.21 15.05 -16.30
N LEU A 366 -15.90 16.36 -16.27
CA LEU A 366 -16.23 17.27 -17.37
C LEU A 366 -15.28 17.13 -18.56
N GLU A 367 -14.04 16.66 -18.37
CA GLU A 367 -13.11 16.42 -19.48
C GLU A 367 -13.42 15.15 -20.29
N LEU A 368 -14.11 14.17 -19.71
CA LEU A 368 -14.51 12.94 -20.41
C LEU A 368 -15.85 13.09 -21.14
N GLU A 369 -16.75 13.94 -20.66
CA GLU A 369 -18.05 14.20 -21.34
C GLU A 369 -17.91 15.19 -22.50
N ASN A 370 -16.87 16.02 -22.55
CA ASN A 370 -16.65 17.01 -23.61
C ASN A 370 -16.03 16.46 -24.91
N ILE A 371 -15.79 15.15 -25.03
CA ILE A 371 -15.19 14.53 -26.23
C ILE A 371 -16.25 13.89 -27.15
N GLU A 372 -17.49 13.69 -26.71
CA GLU A 372 -18.52 12.99 -27.52
C GLU A 372 -19.65 13.87 -28.10
N THR A 373 -19.54 15.20 -28.07
CA THR A 373 -20.51 16.06 -28.78
C THR A 373 -19.82 17.18 -29.53
N ASN A 374 -19.37 16.89 -30.75
CA ASN A 374 -19.15 17.88 -31.80
C ASN A 374 -19.42 17.21 -33.17
N GLU A 375 -20.68 16.87 -33.40
CA GLU A 375 -21.24 16.87 -34.76
C GLU A 375 -22.29 17.99 -34.77
N GLU A 376 -21.87 19.21 -35.08
CA GLU A 376 -22.79 20.22 -35.60
C GLU A 376 -22.67 20.26 -37.12
N ALA A 377 -23.85 20.10 -37.71
CA ALA A 377 -24.16 20.32 -39.10
C ALA A 377 -23.75 21.74 -39.53
N ASP A 378 -23.26 21.86 -40.77
CA ASP A 378 -23.59 23.04 -41.55
C ASP A 378 -23.74 22.69 -43.03
N ASP A 379 -24.84 23.19 -43.57
CA ASP A 379 -25.38 23.02 -44.91
C ASP A 379 -24.97 24.25 -45.74
N SER A 380 -24.41 24.07 -46.94
CA SER A 380 -24.92 24.66 -48.19
C SER A 380 -23.92 24.67 -49.38
N THR A 381 -24.47 24.14 -50.48
CA THR A 381 -24.37 24.56 -51.90
C THR A 381 -23.15 24.27 -52.79
N GLU A 382 -23.42 23.36 -53.73
CA GLU A 382 -23.22 23.40 -55.20
C GLU A 382 -21.79 23.39 -55.78
N ASP A 383 -21.44 22.28 -56.44
CA ASP A 383 -21.14 22.31 -57.88
C ASP A 383 -21.25 20.91 -58.51
N ASP A 384 -21.89 20.86 -59.67
CA ASP A 384 -22.17 19.70 -60.52
C ASP A 384 -20.89 19.04 -61.07
N GLN A 385 -20.87 17.70 -61.11
CA GLN A 385 -20.43 16.98 -62.32
C GLN A 385 -20.87 15.51 -62.32
N ASP A 386 -21.66 15.18 -63.34
CA ASP A 386 -22.06 13.87 -63.82
C ASP A 386 -20.90 12.87 -63.91
N SER A 387 -21.14 11.63 -63.48
CA SER A 387 -20.94 10.46 -64.34
C SER A 387 -21.64 9.23 -63.77
N ASN A 388 -22.59 8.74 -64.56
CA ASN A 388 -23.24 7.44 -64.45
C ASN A 388 -22.22 6.29 -64.35
N GLU A 389 -22.51 5.28 -63.54
CA GLU A 389 -22.58 3.89 -64.03
C GLU A 389 -23.43 3.04 -63.07
N GLU A 390 -24.28 2.25 -63.71
CA GLU A 390 -25.38 1.46 -63.15
C GLU A 390 -24.91 0.04 -62.75
N GLU A 391 -25.79 -0.64 -61.99
CA GLU A 391 -25.97 -2.10 -61.87
C GLU A 391 -24.90 -2.90 -61.08
N GLU A 392 -25.21 -3.92 -60.29
CA GLU A 392 -26.39 -4.78 -60.23
C GLU A 392 -26.50 -5.51 -58.86
N VAL A 393 -27.73 -5.92 -58.56
CA VAL A 393 -28.18 -6.68 -57.38
C VAL A 393 -28.05 -8.18 -57.64
N VAL A 394 -27.56 -8.96 -56.66
CA VAL A 394 -27.97 -10.38 -56.54
C VAL A 394 -28.18 -10.73 -55.05
N GLU A 395 -29.45 -10.87 -54.68
CA GLU A 395 -29.90 -11.71 -53.56
C GLU A 395 -29.95 -13.17 -54.01
N GLU A 396 -29.55 -14.13 -53.16
CA GLU A 396 -30.38 -15.33 -52.90
C GLU A 396 -29.98 -16.09 -51.61
N ASN A 397 -30.85 -15.93 -50.61
CA ASN A 397 -31.47 -16.90 -49.71
C ASN A 397 -30.85 -18.28 -49.31
N ILE A 398 -30.81 -18.44 -47.97
CA ILE A 398 -31.38 -19.51 -47.12
C ILE A 398 -30.80 -20.96 -47.22
N GLN A 399 -30.19 -21.43 -46.13
CA GLN A 399 -30.76 -22.55 -45.37
C GLN A 399 -30.26 -22.70 -43.91
N THR A 400 -31.24 -22.93 -43.06
CA THR A 400 -31.28 -23.17 -41.62
C THR A 400 -30.61 -24.46 -41.16
N SER A 401 -30.08 -24.50 -39.93
CA SER A 401 -30.46 -25.52 -38.94
C SER A 401 -29.93 -25.21 -37.53
N ARG A 402 -30.72 -25.63 -36.54
CA ARG A 402 -30.75 -25.25 -35.13
C ARG A 402 -30.42 -26.49 -34.29
N LYS A 403 -29.89 -26.26 -33.07
CA LYS A 403 -30.03 -27.08 -31.83
C LYS A 403 -29.21 -28.39 -31.77
N THR A 404 -28.77 -28.97 -30.64
CA THR A 404 -28.58 -28.65 -29.20
C THR A 404 -27.83 -29.86 -28.58
N ASN A 405 -27.19 -29.67 -27.41
CA ASN A 405 -26.63 -30.69 -26.49
C ASN A 405 -27.42 -32.00 -26.34
N PRO A 406 -26.77 -33.05 -25.78
CA PRO A 406 -27.31 -33.63 -24.55
C PRO A 406 -26.28 -33.98 -23.45
N ALA A 407 -26.84 -34.26 -22.28
CA ALA A 407 -26.21 -34.53 -20.99
C ALA A 407 -26.08 -36.05 -20.67
N LYS A 408 -25.36 -36.31 -19.56
CA LYS A 408 -25.07 -37.58 -18.84
C LYS A 408 -26.26 -38.52 -18.59
N LEU A 409 -25.99 -39.83 -18.43
CA LEU A 409 -26.33 -40.67 -17.25
C LEU A 409 -25.91 -42.17 -17.39
N ASN A 410 -25.08 -42.63 -16.44
CA ASN A 410 -25.09 -43.86 -15.60
C ASN A 410 -25.09 -45.34 -16.09
N MET A 411 -24.46 -46.15 -15.19
CA MET A 411 -24.53 -47.60 -14.88
C MET A 411 -23.64 -48.54 -15.70
N ASP A 412 -23.05 -49.62 -15.18
CA ASP A 412 -22.63 -50.15 -13.86
C ASP A 412 -21.87 -51.47 -14.17
N GLU A 413 -21.10 -52.03 -13.23
CA GLU A 413 -20.64 -53.45 -13.10
C GLU A 413 -19.14 -53.69 -12.77
N SER A 414 -18.89 -53.77 -11.45
CA SER A 414 -18.32 -54.87 -10.63
C SER A 414 -17.31 -55.96 -11.11
N LEU A 415 -16.28 -56.12 -10.24
CA LEU A 415 -15.66 -57.37 -9.66
C LEU A 415 -14.69 -58.19 -10.55
N GLU A 416 -13.57 -58.83 -10.16
CA GLU A 416 -12.88 -59.32 -8.92
C GLU A 416 -11.35 -59.50 -9.30
N GLU A 417 -10.33 -59.16 -8.51
CA GLU A 417 -9.64 -59.83 -7.36
C GLU A 417 -8.46 -60.80 -7.70
N GLN A 418 -7.40 -60.76 -6.85
CA GLN A 418 -6.29 -61.72 -6.58
C GLN A 418 -4.95 -61.57 -7.36
N THR A 419 -3.71 -61.71 -6.83
CA THR A 419 -3.07 -61.88 -5.49
C THR A 419 -1.52 -61.83 -5.66
N ALA A 420 -0.77 -61.39 -4.63
CA ALA A 420 0.62 -61.75 -4.18
C ALA A 420 1.81 -61.87 -5.18
N GLY A 421 3.09 -61.52 -4.91
CA GLY A 421 3.82 -61.11 -3.72
C GLY A 421 5.35 -60.92 -4.03
N GLU A 422 6.07 -60.31 -3.08
CA GLU A 422 7.52 -60.38 -2.77
C GLU A 422 8.65 -59.85 -3.71
N GLN A 423 9.51 -59.03 -3.07
CA GLN A 423 10.85 -58.48 -3.46
C GLN A 423 11.95 -59.57 -3.50
N PRO A 424 13.25 -59.35 -3.89
CA PRO A 424 14.09 -58.12 -3.81
C PRO A 424 15.08 -57.89 -5.00
N PRO A 425 15.99 -56.88 -4.95
CA PRO A 425 16.68 -56.33 -6.13
C PRO A 425 18.12 -56.83 -6.31
N THR A 426 18.63 -56.77 -7.55
CA THR A 426 20.05 -56.99 -7.87
C THR A 426 20.60 -55.87 -8.76
N LEU A 427 21.60 -55.17 -8.23
CA LEU A 427 22.56 -54.32 -8.95
C LEU A 427 23.63 -55.18 -9.62
N SER A 428 24.05 -54.80 -10.82
CA SER A 428 25.47 -54.78 -11.26
C SER A 428 25.56 -54.34 -12.73
N PHE A 429 26.46 -53.41 -13.04
CA PHE A 429 27.58 -53.67 -13.95
C PHE A 429 28.59 -52.50 -13.88
N ASN A 430 29.85 -52.87 -13.64
CA ASN A 430 31.03 -52.03 -13.49
C ASN A 430 31.56 -51.50 -14.83
N LEU A 431 32.27 -50.38 -14.77
CA LEU A 431 33.31 -50.01 -15.75
C LEU A 431 34.61 -49.76 -14.98
N ASP A 432 35.66 -50.49 -15.37
CA ASP A 432 37.01 -50.42 -14.80
C ASP A 432 37.83 -49.23 -15.31
N GLU A 433 38.86 -48.96 -14.53
CA GLU A 433 39.80 -47.84 -14.43
C GLU A 433 40.67 -47.52 -15.66
N THR A 434 41.04 -46.24 -15.80
CA THR A 434 42.43 -45.82 -16.10
C THR A 434 42.75 -44.44 -15.46
N THR A 435 43.67 -44.47 -14.48
CA THR A 435 44.78 -43.53 -14.19
C THR A 435 44.51 -42.06 -13.81
N ASP A 436 44.75 -41.77 -12.52
CA ASP A 436 45.62 -40.73 -11.93
C ASP A 436 45.67 -39.31 -12.56
N GLN A 437 45.09 -38.33 -11.86
CA GLN A 437 45.81 -37.17 -11.30
C GLN A 437 44.84 -36.22 -10.55
N ASP A 438 45.05 -36.13 -9.23
CA ASP A 438 44.47 -35.14 -8.33
C ASP A 438 45.21 -33.81 -8.47
N ASP A 439 44.51 -32.73 -8.84
CA ASP A 439 44.99 -31.34 -8.68
C ASP A 439 43.98 -30.54 -7.85
N ALA A 440 44.12 -30.64 -6.53
CA ALA A 440 43.50 -29.72 -5.57
C ALA A 440 44.32 -28.43 -5.51
N TYR A 441 43.72 -27.32 -5.94
CA TYR A 441 44.33 -25.99 -5.99
C TYR A 441 44.46 -25.38 -4.58
N ASP A 442 45.69 -25.14 -4.12
CA ASP A 442 46.03 -24.54 -2.81
C ASP A 442 46.18 -23.00 -2.90
N PHE A 443 45.49 -22.29 -2.00
CA PHE A 443 45.25 -20.84 -2.04
C PHE A 443 46.32 -19.98 -1.34
N ASN A 444 47.46 -20.56 -0.98
CA ASN A 444 48.49 -19.89 -0.17
C ASN A 444 49.66 -19.27 -0.95
N THR A 445 49.59 -19.13 -2.28
CA THR A 445 50.78 -18.76 -3.08
C THR A 445 50.70 -17.47 -3.88
N ASP A 446 49.68 -16.63 -3.73
CA ASP A 446 49.65 -15.32 -4.40
C ASP A 446 49.07 -14.24 -3.48
N TYR A 447 49.92 -13.61 -2.67
CA TYR A 447 49.86 -12.19 -2.26
C TYR A 447 51.04 -11.89 -1.33
N VAL A 448 52.14 -11.38 -1.89
CA VAL A 448 53.08 -10.47 -1.21
C VAL A 448 53.24 -9.24 -2.08
#